data_AF-A0A7V8XVR5-F1
#
_entry.id   AF-A0A7V8XVR5-F1
#
_cell.length_a   1.000
_cell.length_b   1.000
_cell.length_c   1.000
_cell.angle_alpha   90.00
_cell.angle_beta   90.00
_cell.angle_gamma   90.00
#
_symmetry.space_group_name_H-M   'P 1'
#
loop_
_entity.id
_entity.type
_entity.pdbx_description
1 polymer ?
#
loop_
_entity_poly.entity_id
_entity_poly.type
_entity_poly.pdbx_seq_one_letter_code
_entity_poly.pdbx_strand_id
1 'polypeptide(L)' 'MEIKRRRRRLLLAATICTIAILGGWWLFGRHDVPAGQPPLATLDAATFGTFQEDFNAASDQTRIILLLSPT' A
#
# COMPACT_ATOMS: atom_id res chain seq x y z
N MET A 1 -28.39 -27.06 -19.75
CA MET A 1 -27.32 -26.06 -20.04
C MET A 1 -27.14 -25.00 -18.94
N GLU A 2 -28.12 -24.75 -18.06
CA GLU A 2 -28.03 -23.73 -17.00
C GLU A 2 -26.98 -24.02 -15.91
N ILE A 3 -26.82 -25.29 -15.50
CA ILE A 3 -25.87 -25.67 -14.43
C ILE A 3 -24.43 -25.28 -14.80
N LYS A 4 -24.02 -25.47 -16.06
CA LYS A 4 -22.71 -25.04 -16.57
C LYS A 4 -22.54 -23.51 -16.54
N ARG A 5 -23.59 -22.73 -16.87
CA ARG A 5 -23.55 -21.26 -16.79
C ARG A 5 -23.47 -20.76 -15.35
N ARG A 6 -24.19 -21.39 -14.42
CA ARG A 6 -24.18 -21.03 -13.00
C ARG A 6 -22.81 -21.32 -12.36
N ARG A 7 -22.20 -22.48 -12.65
CA ARG A 7 -20.82 -22.79 -12.26
C ARG A 7 -19.81 -21.79 -12.82
N ARG A 8 -19.92 -21.42 -14.10
CA ARG A 8 -19.01 -20.44 -14.73
C ARG A 8 -19.10 -19.06 -14.08
N ARG A 9 -20.31 -18.60 -13.73
CA ARG A 9 -20.51 -17.33 -13.01
C ARG A 9 -19.92 -17.36 -11.61
N LEU A 10 -20.10 -18.46 -10.88
CA LEU A 10 -19.50 -18.64 -9.55
C LEU A 10 -17.97 -18.65 -9.61
N LEU A 11 -17.38 -19.32 -10.59
CA LEU A 11 -15.93 -19.31 -10.79
C LEU A 11 -15.41 -17.91 -11.11
N LEU A 12 -16.09 -17.16 -11.99
CA LEU A 12 -15.74 -15.77 -12.30
C LEU A 12 -15.79 -14.88 -11.06
N ALA A 13 -16.87 -14.97 -10.27
CA ALA A 13 -17.00 -14.20 -9.05
C ALA A 13 -15.89 -14.55 -8.04
N ALA A 14 -15.59 -15.84 -7.87
CA ALA A 14 -14.50 -16.28 -7.00
C ALA A 14 -13.15 -15.73 -7.46
N THR A 15 -12.84 -15.79 -8.77
CA THR A 15 -11.60 -15.24 -9.33
C THR A 15 -11.48 -13.74 -9.08
N ILE A 16 -12.56 -12.98 -9.31
CA ILE A 16 -12.58 -11.53 -9.06
C ILE A 16 -12.34 -11.23 -7.57
N CYS A 17 -13.02 -11.96 -6.67
CA CYS A 17 -12.80 -11.81 -5.23
C CYS A 17 -11.34 -12.12 -4.84
N THR A 18 -10.76 -13.20 -5.36
CA THR A 18 -9.36 -13.55 -5.07
C THR A 18 -8.40 -12.47 -5.53
N ILE A 19 -8.57 -11.93 -6.75
CA ILE A 19 -7.73 -10.85 -7.28
C ILE A 19 -7.87 -9.58 -6.42
N ALA A 20 -9.09 -9.23 -6.01
CA ALA A 20 -9.32 -8.07 -5.16
C ALA A 20 -8.65 -8.21 -3.78
N ILE A 21 -8.73 -9.40 -3.17
CA ILE A 21 -8.10 -9.68 -1.87
C ILE A 21 -6.57 -9.60 -2.00
N LEU A 22 -6.00 -10.25 -3.02
CA LEU A 22 -4.55 -10.25 -3.23
C LEU A 22 -4.02 -8.85 -3.58
N GLY A 23 -4.73 -8.10 -4.43
CA GLY A 23 -4.39 -6.72 -4.76
C GLY A 23 -4.47 -5.79 -3.56
N GLY A 24 -5.51 -5.94 -2.73
CA GLY A 24 -5.63 -5.20 -1.48
C GLY A 24 -4.50 -5.54 -0.50
N TRP A 25 -4.15 -6.82 -0.37
CA TRP A 25 -3.03 -7.24 0.48
C TRP A 25 -1.67 -6.76 -0.07
N TRP A 26 -1.50 -6.65 -1.38
CA TRP A 26 -0.28 -6.10 -1.97
C TRP A 26 -0.16 -4.58 -1.76
N LEU A 27 -1.27 -3.84 -1.84
CA LEU A 27 -1.30 -2.38 -1.69
C LEU A 27 -1.28 -1.91 -0.23
N PHE A 28 -1.95 -2.64 0.66
CA PHE A 28 -2.15 -2.27 2.06
C PHE A 28 -1.53 -3.27 3.05
N GLY A 29 -0.83 -4.28 2.52
CA GLY A 29 -0.11 -5.26 3.32
C GLY A 29 0.91 -4.57 4.21
N ARG A 30 0.97 -5.04 5.45
CA ARG A 30 1.82 -4.46 6.49
C ARG A 30 3.28 -4.57 6.05
N HIS A 31 3.95 -3.45 5.83
CA HIS A 31 5.41 -3.42 5.70
C HIS A 31 6.00 -3.63 7.09
N ASP A 32 6.86 -4.65 7.24
CA ASP A 32 7.53 -4.94 8.51
C ASP A 32 8.50 -3.80 8.85
N VAL A 33 8.08 -2.94 9.76
CA VAL A 33 8.94 -1.94 10.40
C VAL A 33 9.41 -2.48 11.74
N PRO A 34 10.66 -2.19 12.17
CA PRO A 34 11.13 -2.52 13.51
C PRO A 34 10.16 -2.05 14.60
N ALA A 35 10.11 -2.78 15.71
CA ALA A 35 9.25 -2.44 16.84
C ALA A 35 9.57 -1.03 17.35
N GLY A 36 8.53 -0.19 17.51
CA GLY A 36 8.67 1.20 17.93
C GLY A 36 8.84 2.21 16.80
N GLN A 37 9.00 1.75 15.56
CA GLN A 37 9.05 2.64 14.39
C GLN A 37 7.64 2.84 13.80
N PRO A 38 7.22 4.08 13.52
CA PRO A 38 6.01 4.33 12.72
C PRO A 38 6.12 3.68 11.33
N PRO A 39 4.98 3.32 10.70
CA PRO A 39 4.98 2.84 9.32
C PRO A 39 5.73 3.80 8.39
N LEU A 40 6.49 3.25 7.45
CA LEU A 40 7.12 4.04 6.40
C LEU A 40 6.05 4.66 5.49
N ALA A 41 6.26 5.92 5.13
CA ALA A 41 5.41 6.60 4.16
C ALA A 41 5.96 6.40 2.74
N THR A 42 5.06 6.10 1.80
CA THR A 42 5.39 6.13 0.38
C THR A 42 5.45 7.60 -0.07
N LEU A 43 6.55 7.98 -0.71
CA LEU A 43 6.68 9.30 -1.31
C LEU A 43 6.13 9.29 -2.73
N ASP A 44 5.00 9.96 -2.94
CA ASP A 44 4.34 10.13 -4.24
C ASP A 44 3.80 11.56 -4.41
N ALA A 45 3.15 11.85 -5.54
CA ALA A 45 2.65 13.19 -5.83
C ALA A 45 1.59 13.69 -4.82
N ALA A 46 0.87 12.79 -4.14
CA ALA A 46 -0.12 13.15 -3.14
C ALA A 46 0.51 13.40 -1.76
N THR A 47 1.56 12.66 -1.41
CA THR A 47 2.20 12.74 -0.08
C THR A 47 3.38 13.71 -0.02
N PHE A 48 3.94 14.11 -1.16
CA PHE A 48 5.13 14.96 -1.23
C PHE A 48 4.95 16.33 -0.52
N GLY A 49 3.78 16.95 -0.66
CA GLY A 49 3.48 18.23 -0.01
C GLY A 49 3.56 18.15 1.51
N THR A 50 2.90 17.16 2.11
CA THR A 50 2.93 16.92 3.56
C THR A 50 4.34 16.60 4.04
N PHE A 51 5.09 15.77 3.31
CA PHE A 51 6.49 15.50 3.64
C PHE A 51 7.33 16.78 3.66
N GLN A 52 7.17 17.66 2.66
CA GLN A 52 7.90 18.92 2.57
C GLN A 52 7.56 19.85 3.75
N GLU A 53 6.29 19.95 4.13
CA GLU A 53 5.85 20.74 5.28
C GLU A 53 6.46 20.23 6.59
N ASP A 54 6.35 18.94 6.87
CA ASP A 54 6.88 18.30 8.08
C ASP A 54 8.41 18.44 8.16
N PHE A 55 9.10 18.20 7.04
CA PHE A 55 10.54 18.33 6.95
C PHE A 55 11.02 19.77 7.18
N ASN A 56 10.27 20.77 6.68
CA ASN A 56 10.62 22.17 6.86
C ASN A 56 10.26 22.69 8.25
N ALA A 57 9.22 22.15 8.89
CA ALA A 57 8.85 22.50 10.25
C ALA A 57 9.95 22.14 11.27
N ALA A 58 10.62 20.99 11.10
CA ALA A 58 11.73 20.52 11.95
C ALA A 58 13.08 21.24 11.69
N SER A 59 13.05 22.52 11.32
CA SER A 59 14.23 23.29 10.93
C SER A 59 15.25 23.53 12.06
N ASP A 60 14.81 23.39 13.30
CA ASP A 60 15.60 23.51 14.54
C ASP A 60 16.37 22.23 14.91
N GLN A 61 16.20 21.15 14.14
CA GLN A 61 16.78 19.83 14.42
C GLN A 61 17.64 19.32 13.25
N THR A 62 18.50 18.34 13.53
CA THR A 62 19.21 17.62 12.46
C THR A 62 18.22 16.74 11.70
N ARG A 63 18.18 16.89 10.38
CA ARG A 63 17.22 16.20 9.50
C ARG A 63 17.94 15.21 8.59
N ILE A 64 17.42 13.98 8.51
CA ILE A 64 17.95 12.90 7.67
C ILE A 64 16.82 12.43 6.74
N ILE A 65 17.12 12.32 5.46
CA ILE A 65 16.20 11.74 4.47
C ILE A 65 16.74 10.37 4.06
N LEU A 66 15.93 9.33 4.29
CA LEU A 66 16.23 7.98 3.83
C LEU A 66 15.21 7.58 2.75
N LEU A 67 15.69 7.47 1.51
CA LEU A 67 14.88 7.01 0.38
C LEU A 67 15.17 5.53 0.14
N LEU A 68 14.16 4.70 0.34
CA LEU A 68 14.22 3.26 0.08
C LEU A 68 13.55 2.99 -1.26
N SER A 69 14.29 2.42 -2.22
CA SER A 69 13.68 1.91 -3.45
C SER A 69 12.99 0.57 -3.17
N PRO A 70 11.78 0.32 -3.70
CA PRO A 70 11.22 -1.02 -3.73
C PRO A 70 12.21 -1.98 -4.41
N THR A 71 12.49 -3.12 -3.78
CA THR A 71 13.30 -4.21 -4.35
C THR A 71 12.46 -5.13 -5.23
#